data_AF-A0A2E9A5H2-F1
#
_entry.id   AF-A0A2E9A5H2-F1
#
_cell.length_a   1.000
_cell.length_b   1.000
_cell.length_c   1.000
_cell.angle_alpha   90.00
_cell.angle_beta   90.00
_cell.angle_gamma   90.00
#
_symmetry.space_group_name_H-M   'P 1'
#
loop_
_entity.id
_entity.type
_entity.pdbx_description
1 polymer ?
#
loop_
_entity_poly.entity_id
_entity_poly.type
_entity_poly.pdbx_seq_one_letter_code
_entity_poly.pdbx_strand_id
1 'polypeptide(L)'
;IEAMRLNEAIEETMQYVRSVNRYMEENAPWKLVKDNKMAAGRVLYTAGEALRIGAVLLSPVMPNRTAILLDALNAEGTDLKWGGLTPGNELKDHAPLFPRVNM
;
A
#
# COMPACT_ATOMS: atom_id res chain seq x y z
N ILE A 1 1.08 -4.29 21.24
CA ILE A 1 -0.05 -5.23 21.02
C ILE A 1 -0.57 -5.63 22.41
N GLU A 2 -1.33 -4.74 23.06
CA GLU A 2 -1.59 -4.85 24.52
C GLU A 2 -2.86 -5.64 24.90
N ALA A 3 -3.67 -6.10 23.93
CA ALA A 3 -4.93 -6.79 24.23
C ALA A 3 -5.08 -8.18 23.57
N MET A 4 -4.06 -8.73 22.91
CA MET A 4 -4.14 -10.00 22.13
C MET A 4 -5.30 -10.06 21.11
N ARG A 5 -5.89 -8.91 20.74
CA ARG A 5 -6.97 -8.77 19.76
C ARG A 5 -6.43 -8.74 18.32
N LEU A 6 -5.71 -9.79 17.93
CA LEU A 6 -5.07 -9.88 16.61
C LEU A 6 -6.08 -9.75 15.46
N ASN A 7 -7.24 -10.40 15.58
CA ASN A 7 -8.29 -10.34 14.57
C ASN A 7 -8.79 -8.92 14.32
N GLU A 8 -8.96 -8.14 15.38
CA GLU A 8 -9.45 -6.77 15.27
C GLU A 8 -8.36 -5.85 14.73
N ALA A 9 -7.09 -6.06 15.10
CA ALA A 9 -5.97 -5.34 14.48
C ALA A 9 -5.86 -5.62 12.97
N ILE A 10 -6.07 -6.87 12.54
CA ILE A 10 -6.12 -7.24 11.12
C ILE A 10 -7.30 -6.54 10.44
N GLU A 11 -8.49 -6.58 11.04
CA GLU A 11 -9.69 -5.98 10.45
C GLU A 11 -9.54 -4.47 10.28
N GLU A 12 -9.04 -3.77 11.30
CA GLU A 12 -8.74 -2.33 11.24
C GLU A 12 -7.71 -2.02 10.14
N THR A 13 -6.66 -2.83 10.03
CA THR A 13 -5.65 -2.66 8.98
C THR A 13 -6.23 -2.91 7.59
N MET A 14 -7.15 -3.87 7.44
CA MET A 14 -7.86 -4.13 6.19
C MET A 14 -8.86 -3.02 5.86
N GLN A 15 -9.53 -2.42 6.86
CA GLN A 15 -10.34 -1.21 6.68
C GLN A 15 -9.50 -0.04 6.18
N TYR A 16 -8.30 0.12 6.74
CA TYR A 16 -7.34 1.11 6.28
C TYR A 16 -6.99 0.90 4.79
N VAL A 17 -6.64 -0.32 4.37
CA VAL A 17 -6.39 -0.63 2.94
C VAL A 17 -7.61 -0.32 2.07
N ARG A 18 -8.83 -0.63 2.52
CA ARG A 18 -10.07 -0.28 1.80
C ARG A 18 -10.26 1.23 1.65
N SER A 19 -9.84 2.02 2.64
CA SER A 19 -9.89 3.49 2.55
C SER A 19 -8.91 4.04 1.50
N VAL A 20 -7.74 3.41 1.33
CA VAL A 20 -6.80 3.76 0.26
C VAL A 20 -7.40 3.48 -1.13
N ASN A 21 -8.10 2.35 -1.28
CA ASN A 21 -8.80 2.07 -2.53
C ASN A 21 -9.88 3.12 -2.83
N ARG A 22 -10.67 3.51 -1.82
CA ARG A 22 -11.67 4.58 -1.96
C ARG A 22 -11.03 5.90 -2.36
N TYR A 23 -9.92 6.27 -1.73
CA TYR A 23 -9.15 7.47 -2.08
C TYR A 23 -8.70 7.46 -3.55
N MET A 24 -8.22 6.32 -4.05
CA MET A 24 -7.84 6.16 -5.47
C MET A 24 -9.04 6.34 -6.41
N GLU A 25 -10.20 5.77 -6.08
CA GLU A 25 -11.43 5.92 -6.88
C GLU A 25 -11.95 7.36 -6.91
N GLU A 26 -12.02 8.02 -5.75
CA GLU A 26 -12.51 9.40 -5.62
C GLU A 26 -11.63 10.40 -6.36
N ASN A 27 -10.31 10.19 -6.35
CA ASN A 27 -9.35 11.08 -7.03
C ASN A 27 -9.10 10.70 -8.50
N ALA A 28 -9.39 9.45 -8.89
CA ALA A 28 -9.23 8.89 -10.23
C ALA A 28 -7.93 9.34 -10.94
N PRO A 29 -6.73 9.01 -10.41
CA PRO A 29 -5.47 9.53 -10.93
C PRO A 29 -5.22 9.19 -12.40
N TRP A 30 -5.77 8.08 -12.91
CA TRP A 30 -5.72 7.70 -14.33
C TRP A 30 -6.46 8.66 -15.27
N LYS A 31 -7.44 9.41 -14.75
CA LYS A 31 -8.08 10.53 -15.46
C LYS A 31 -7.31 11.81 -15.21
N LEU A 32 -7.02 12.11 -13.94
CA LEU A 32 -6.37 13.36 -13.51
C LEU A 32 -5.01 13.59 -14.17
N VAL A 33 -4.26 12.53 -14.48
CA VAL A 33 -2.94 12.62 -15.13
C VAL A 33 -2.98 13.31 -16.50
N LYS A 34 -4.15 13.28 -17.17
CA LYS A 34 -4.35 13.94 -18.48
C LYS A 34 -4.37 15.46 -18.36
N ASP A 35 -4.83 15.98 -17.23
CA ASP A 35 -4.99 17.42 -16.98
C ASP A 35 -3.86 17.98 -16.11
N ASN A 36 -3.47 17.25 -15.05
CA ASN A 36 -2.45 17.68 -14.10
C ASN A 36 -1.64 16.50 -13.56
N LYS A 37 -0.49 16.25 -14.21
CA LYS A 37 0.45 15.18 -13.81
C LYS A 37 0.96 15.32 -12.39
N MET A 38 1.20 16.55 -11.91
CA MET A 38 1.71 16.77 -10.55
C MET A 38 0.65 16.43 -9.50
N ALA A 39 -0.60 16.77 -9.74
CA ALA A 39 -1.70 16.39 -8.86
C ALA A 39 -1.92 14.88 -8.84
N ALA A 40 -1.91 14.22 -10.00
CA ALA A 40 -1.96 12.75 -10.09
C ALA A 40 -0.79 12.09 -9.35
N GLY A 41 0.41 12.63 -9.48
CA GLY A 41 1.59 12.16 -8.75
C GLY A 41 1.44 12.24 -7.23
N ARG A 42 0.84 13.32 -6.70
CA ARG A 42 0.53 13.42 -5.27
C ARG A 42 -0.44 12.34 -4.81
N VAL A 43 -1.50 12.09 -5.57
CA VAL A 43 -2.49 11.03 -5.27
C VAL A 43 -1.80 9.66 -5.23
N LEU A 44 -1.00 9.36 -6.25
CA LEU A 44 -0.27 8.09 -6.33
C LEU A 44 0.75 7.93 -5.18
N TYR A 45 1.46 9.00 -4.82
CA TYR A 45 2.39 8.98 -3.70
C TYR A 45 1.66 8.71 -2.38
N THR A 46 0.56 9.43 -2.11
CA THR A 46 -0.25 9.23 -0.91
C THR A 46 -0.79 7.81 -0.82
N ALA A 47 -1.30 7.26 -1.92
CA ALA A 47 -1.79 5.89 -1.95
C ALA A 47 -0.65 4.86 -1.75
N GLY A 48 0.50 5.06 -2.40
CA GLY A 48 1.67 4.19 -2.27
C GLY A 48 2.24 4.18 -0.84
N GLU A 49 2.38 5.35 -0.22
CA GLU A 49 2.89 5.47 1.15
C GLU A 49 1.91 4.85 2.16
N ALA A 50 0.61 5.03 1.94
CA ALA A 50 -0.40 4.36 2.75
C ALA A 50 -0.33 2.83 2.61
N LEU A 51 -0.17 2.31 1.39
CA LEU A 51 0.02 0.87 1.17
C LEU A 51 1.32 0.35 1.82
N ARG A 52 2.41 1.12 1.80
CA ARG A 52 3.67 0.77 2.48
C ARG A 52 3.44 0.57 3.98
N ILE A 53 2.77 1.52 4.63
CA ILE A 53 2.43 1.41 6.06
C ILE A 53 1.51 0.21 6.32
N GLY A 54 0.48 0.03 5.49
CA GLY A 54 -0.42 -1.12 5.57
C GLY A 54 0.32 -2.46 5.44
N ALA A 55 1.31 -2.54 4.55
CA ALA A 55 2.14 -3.72 4.38
C ALA A 55 2.99 -4.02 5.62
N VAL A 56 3.58 -2.99 6.25
CA VAL A 56 4.32 -3.15 7.51
C VAL A 56 3.40 -3.67 8.62
N LEU A 57 2.20 -3.10 8.76
CA LEU A 57 1.21 -3.53 9.76
C LEU A 57 0.71 -4.96 9.56
N LEU A 58 0.57 -5.41 8.31
CA LEU A 58 0.15 -6.78 7.97
C LEU A 58 1.31 -7.79 7.98
N SER A 59 2.56 -7.34 8.07
CA SER A 59 3.74 -8.21 8.00
C SER A 59 3.79 -9.34 9.04
N PRO A 60 3.28 -9.20 10.28
CA PRO A 60 3.25 -10.31 11.23
C PRO A 60 2.27 -11.43 10.84
N VAL A 61 1.32 -11.15 9.94
CA VAL A 61 0.24 -12.07 9.56
C VAL A 61 0.44 -12.63 8.15
N MET A 62 0.97 -11.82 7.22
CA MET A 62 1.17 -12.19 5.81
C MET A 62 2.57 -11.81 5.31
N PRO A 63 3.66 -12.24 5.98
CA PRO A 63 5.02 -11.72 5.76
C PRO A 63 5.50 -11.84 4.31
N ASN A 64 5.21 -12.95 3.64
CA ASN A 64 5.65 -13.18 2.26
C ASN A 64 4.96 -12.22 1.27
N ARG A 65 3.67 -11.91 1.48
CA ARG A 65 2.91 -11.05 0.58
C ARG A 65 3.27 -9.58 0.79
N THR A 66 3.43 -9.19 2.05
CA THR A 66 3.84 -7.83 2.40
C THR A 66 5.27 -7.54 1.97
N ALA A 67 6.18 -8.52 2.03
CA ALA A 67 7.55 -8.37 1.53
C ALA A 67 7.58 -8.10 0.01
N ILE A 68 6.78 -8.82 -0.78
CA ILE A 68 6.66 -8.58 -2.23
C ILE A 68 6.12 -7.17 -2.50
N LEU A 69 5.10 -6.73 -1.74
CA LEU A 69 4.55 -5.38 -1.90
C LEU A 69 5.57 -4.29 -1.53
N LEU A 70 6.30 -4.44 -0.43
CA LEU A 70 7.34 -3.49 -0.03
C LEU A 70 8.47 -3.42 -1.05
N ASP A 71 8.89 -4.57 -1.61
CA ASP A 71 9.89 -4.63 -2.67
C ASP A 71 9.40 -3.99 -3.98
N ALA A 72 8.14 -4.24 -4.37
CA ALA A 72 7.51 -3.62 -5.54
C ALA A 72 7.45 -2.08 -5.42
N LEU A 73 7.17 -1.58 -4.22
CA LEU A 73 7.20 -0.15 -3.91
C LEU A 73 8.62 0.42 -3.77
N ASN A 74 9.64 -0.43 -3.85
CA ASN A 74 11.04 -0.07 -3.62
C ASN A 74 11.23 0.66 -2.26
N ALA A 75 10.53 0.17 -1.25
CA ALA A 75 10.52 0.76 0.09
C ALA A 75 11.73 0.29 0.89
N GLU A 76 12.40 1.25 1.55
CA GLU A 76 13.52 0.97 2.45
C GLU A 76 13.03 0.93 3.91
N GLY A 77 13.29 -0.19 4.58
CA GLY A 77 12.94 -0.38 5.99
C GLY A 77 11.46 -0.62 6.25
N THR A 78 11.14 -0.73 7.55
CA THR A 78 9.81 -1.12 8.04
C THR A 78 9.28 -0.15 9.11
N ASP A 79 9.65 1.13 9.03
CA ASP A 79 9.14 2.16 9.93
C ASP A 79 7.68 2.51 9.58
N LEU A 80 6.90 2.88 10.60
CA LEU A 80 5.50 3.31 10.47
C LEU A 80 5.38 4.83 10.25
N LYS A 81 6.49 5.59 10.29
CA LYS A 81 6.47 7.02 9.95
C LYS A 81 6.06 7.25 8.51
N TRP A 82 5.28 8.30 8.30
CA TRP A 82 4.93 8.78 6.96
C TRP A 82 6.14 9.36 6.24
N GLY A 83 6.22 9.13 4.94
CA GLY A 83 7.27 9.65 4.06
C GLY A 83 8.42 8.68 3.83
N GLY A 84 8.20 7.38 3.98
CA GLY A 84 9.21 6.35 3.74
C GLY A 84 9.51 6.09 2.27
N LEU A 85 8.57 6.38 1.36
CA LEU A 85 8.83 6.32 -0.08
C LEU A 85 9.59 7.56 -0.57
N THR A 86 10.63 7.31 -1.38
CA THR A 86 11.42 8.36 -2.06
C THR A 86 10.81 8.68 -3.42
N PRO A 87 10.31 9.91 -3.66
CA PRO A 87 9.78 10.30 -4.97
C PRO A 87 10.84 10.18 -6.07
N GLY A 88 10.44 9.64 -7.22
CA GLY A 88 11.34 9.43 -8.36
C GLY A 88 12.00 8.05 -8.41
N ASN A 89 11.90 7.25 -7.35
CA ASN A 89 12.32 5.85 -7.41
C ASN A 89 11.41 5.05 -8.34
N GLU A 90 12.02 4.13 -9.10
CA GLU A 90 11.30 3.20 -9.94
C GLU A 90 10.63 2.12 -9.09
N LEU A 91 9.40 1.78 -9.49
CA LEU A 91 8.68 0.61 -8.95
C LEU A 91 9.26 -0.65 -9.56
N LYS A 92 9.29 -1.74 -8.79
CA LYS A 92 9.71 -3.05 -9.29
C LYS A 92 8.51 -3.85 -9.76
N ASP A 93 8.72 -4.61 -10.83
CA ASP A 93 7.72 -5.57 -11.31
C ASP A 93 7.51 -6.69 -10.29
N HIS A 94 6.27 -7.18 -10.20
CA HIS A 94 5.93 -8.29 -9.35
C HIS A 94 4.82 -9.15 -9.95
N ALA A 95 4.82 -10.44 -9.61
CA ALA A 95 3.68 -11.31 -9.89
C ALA A 95 2.45 -10.88 -9.05
N PRO A 96 1.21 -11.16 -9.48
CA PRO A 96 0.02 -10.84 -8.70
C PRO A 96 0.15 -11.32 -7.24
N LEU A 97 -0.07 -10.42 -6.28
CA LEU A 97 0.13 -10.71 -4.85
C LEU A 97 -0.71 -11.90 -4.38
N PHE A 98 -1.96 -11.99 -4.87
CA PHE A 98 -2.90 -13.05 -4.55
C PHE A 98 -3.45 -13.66 -5.84
N PRO A 99 -2.76 -14.67 -6.42
CA PRO A 99 -3.26 -15.40 -7.58
C PRO A 99 -4.60 -16.06 -7.29
N ARG A 100 -5.48 -16.15 -8.30
CA ARG A 100 -6.74 -16.89 -8.17
C ARG A 100 -6.45 -18.36 -7.96
N VAL A 101 -7.14 -18.97 -6.99
CA VAL A 101 -7.12 -20.42 -6.81
C VAL A 101 -8.06 -21.01 -7.86
N ASN A 102 -7.50 -21.61 -8.91
CA ASN A 102 -8.27 -22.47 -9.80
C ASN A 102 -8.26 -23.86 -9.15
N MET A 103 -9.41 -24.27 -8.60
CA MET A 103 -9.67 -25.68 -8.24
C MET A 103 -10.06 -26.46 -9.48
#